data_AF-A0A023AXQ0-F1
#
_entry.id   AF-A0A023AXQ0-F1
#
_cell.length_a   1.000
_cell.length_b   1.000
_cell.length_c   1.000
_cell.angle_alpha   90.00
_cell.angle_beta   90.00
_cell.angle_gamma   90.00
#
_symmetry.space_group_name_H-M   'P 1'
#
loop_
_entity.id
_entity.type
_entity.pdbx_description
1 polymer ?
#
loop_
_entity_poly.entity_id
_entity_poly.type
_entity_poly.pdbx_seq_one_letter_code
_entity_poly.pdbx_strand_id
1 'polypeptide(L)'
;MSDFKVMLDARYPVMDDCSGWCVSCDRHDRVKNCDCAFAEVSCEATARGAGSPQRIDLVGYKTSLYDLVSILTLFNTKDEDFYKVKACKFECREIPADIAATSKAGVEMQFFETEPSNADSPLKETLSRRELAALQDEGCSELVKEKVWGELDSIGQDPCPGRNGLLCCWYAAASRFCLDGIELATCPIWERTCHRFGPKSADVYAVQDAVKRYSPDASDCKIVCGSAESTSNRLWEEARTYLRHAPGYERLWPSYNELSELPHFRDAITVQHPTQKRDVLDCDPDNCTHTSNRVCRIARVSCEIEQSGSKYGRWTEAIKFNARLRDAYRTQSIPNANAKDNKNIRNKQCLFECYGELWPEPDEWPLE
;
A
#
# COMPACT_ATOMS: atom_id res chain seq x y z
N MET A 1 10.78 13.63 -1.05
CA MET A 1 10.48 13.43 -2.49
C MET A 1 9.93 12.04 -2.78
N SER A 2 10.17 11.01 -1.94
CA SER A 2 9.62 9.65 -2.14
C SER A 2 8.10 9.61 -1.94
N ASP A 3 7.56 10.09 -0.81
CA ASP A 3 6.14 9.90 -0.46
C ASP A 3 5.14 10.45 -1.49
N PHE A 4 5.45 11.60 -2.11
CA PHE A 4 4.63 12.15 -3.18
C PHE A 4 4.64 11.25 -4.43
N LYS A 5 5.80 10.68 -4.78
CA LYS A 5 5.93 9.73 -5.88
C LYS A 5 5.14 8.45 -5.60
N VAL A 6 5.17 7.93 -4.37
CA VAL A 6 4.39 6.73 -3.99
C VAL A 6 2.90 6.97 -4.14
N MET A 7 2.42 8.12 -3.64
CA MET A 7 1.02 8.52 -3.79
C MET A 7 0.63 8.62 -5.27
N LEU A 8 1.50 9.20 -6.11
CA LEU A 8 1.27 9.25 -7.56
C LEU A 8 1.27 7.85 -8.18
N ASP A 9 2.23 6.97 -7.86
CA ASP A 9 2.32 5.63 -8.44
C ASP A 9 1.07 4.78 -8.11
N ALA A 10 0.48 4.95 -6.92
CA ALA A 10 -0.72 4.23 -6.52
C ALA A 10 -2.00 4.71 -7.25
N ARG A 11 -2.09 6.02 -7.55
CA ARG A 11 -3.32 6.66 -8.08
C ARG A 11 -3.25 6.97 -9.58
N TYR A 12 -2.05 7.24 -10.07
CA TYR A 12 -1.69 7.68 -11.41
C TYR A 12 -0.46 6.88 -11.89
N PRO A 13 -0.63 5.57 -12.17
CA PRO A 13 0.45 4.74 -12.67
C PRO A 13 1.04 5.30 -13.97
N VAL A 14 2.32 5.03 -14.18
CA VAL A 14 3.03 5.39 -15.40
C VAL A 14 2.49 4.55 -16.57
N MET A 15 2.25 5.20 -17.70
CA MET A 15 1.92 4.55 -18.96
C MET A 15 3.20 4.30 -19.75
N ASP A 16 3.62 3.05 -19.86
CA ASP A 16 4.87 2.68 -20.54
C ASP A 16 4.88 3.07 -22.03
N ASP A 17 3.73 2.96 -22.71
CA ASP A 17 3.58 3.31 -24.13
C ASP A 17 3.74 4.83 -24.39
N CYS A 18 3.47 5.64 -23.38
CA CYS A 18 3.56 7.11 -23.42
C CYS A 18 4.73 7.65 -22.58
N SER A 19 5.65 6.80 -22.13
CA SER A 19 6.81 7.19 -21.32
C SER A 19 8.10 6.72 -21.96
N GLY A 20 9.22 7.35 -21.59
CA GLY A 20 10.52 6.98 -22.15
C GLY A 20 11.61 8.03 -22.00
N TRP A 21 12.55 7.99 -22.93
CA TRP A 21 13.73 8.85 -22.96
C TRP A 21 13.92 9.44 -24.35
N CYS A 22 14.36 10.70 -24.42
CA CYS A 22 14.63 11.41 -25.67
C CYS A 22 15.79 12.39 -25.51
N VAL A 23 16.42 12.75 -26.62
CA VAL A 23 17.39 13.86 -26.69
C VAL A 23 16.75 15.07 -27.40
N SER A 24 15.97 14.81 -28.46
CA SER A 24 15.16 15.80 -29.19
C SER A 24 13.69 15.50 -28.99
N CYS A 25 13.18 15.85 -27.82
CA CYS A 25 11.84 15.46 -27.38
C CYS A 25 10.72 16.14 -28.18
N ASP A 26 10.97 17.32 -28.73
CA ASP A 26 10.08 18.08 -29.61
C ASP A 26 9.65 17.31 -30.87
N ARG A 27 10.49 16.35 -31.30
CA ARG A 27 10.25 15.53 -32.49
C ARG A 27 9.82 14.10 -32.18
N HIS A 28 9.79 13.72 -30.91
CA HIS A 28 9.55 12.34 -30.51
C HIS A 28 8.07 11.96 -30.63
N ASP A 29 7.74 10.89 -31.36
CA ASP A 29 6.35 10.53 -31.69
C ASP A 29 5.49 10.27 -30.44
N ARG A 30 6.04 9.64 -29.41
CA ARG A 30 5.34 9.43 -28.12
C ARG A 30 5.00 10.74 -27.40
N VAL A 31 5.85 11.76 -27.52
CA VAL A 31 5.63 13.06 -26.87
C VAL A 31 4.47 13.81 -27.54
N LYS A 32 4.30 13.64 -28.85
CA LYS A 32 3.28 14.35 -29.64
C LYS A 32 1.86 13.85 -29.46
N ASN A 33 1.68 12.59 -29.06
CA ASN A 33 0.41 11.90 -29.19
C ASN A 33 -0.23 11.50 -27.85
N CYS A 34 0.39 11.84 -26.72
CA CYS A 34 -0.08 11.40 -25.41
C CYS A 34 -0.58 12.58 -24.57
N ASP A 35 -1.85 12.52 -24.20
CA ASP A 35 -2.47 13.37 -23.19
C ASP A 35 -2.37 12.69 -21.82
N CYS A 36 -1.95 13.42 -20.80
CA CYS A 36 -1.66 12.83 -19.49
C CYS A 36 -2.48 13.53 -18.40
N ALA A 37 -2.92 12.75 -17.40
CA ALA A 37 -3.42 13.33 -16.16
C ALA A 37 -2.30 14.04 -15.40
N PHE A 38 -1.11 13.43 -15.37
CA PHE A 38 0.14 14.06 -14.96
C PHE A 38 1.23 13.77 -15.97
N ALA A 39 1.91 14.81 -16.43
CA ALA A 39 3.07 14.73 -17.31
C ALA A 39 4.30 15.26 -16.57
N GLU A 40 5.40 14.53 -16.62
CA GLU A 40 6.69 14.93 -16.06
C GLU A 40 7.76 14.84 -17.15
N VAL A 41 8.59 15.89 -17.28
CA VAL A 41 9.78 15.89 -18.14
C VAL A 41 10.98 16.34 -17.31
N SER A 42 12.02 15.52 -17.30
CA SER A 42 13.25 15.73 -16.54
C SER A 42 14.45 15.64 -17.48
N CYS A 43 15.09 16.77 -17.77
CA CYS A 43 16.20 16.87 -18.72
C CYS A 43 17.52 17.19 -18.04
N GLU A 44 18.60 16.51 -18.46
CA GLU A 44 19.96 16.93 -18.18
C GLU A 44 20.53 17.70 -19.38
N ALA A 45 20.87 18.97 -19.19
CA ALA A 45 21.38 19.83 -20.25
C ALA A 45 22.52 20.73 -19.78
N THR A 46 23.41 21.11 -20.69
CA THR A 46 24.48 22.08 -20.42
C THR A 46 24.27 23.33 -21.27
N ALA A 47 24.06 24.48 -20.62
CA ALA A 47 23.99 25.76 -21.30
C ALA A 47 25.37 26.18 -21.84
N ARG A 48 25.41 26.90 -22.95
CA ARG A 48 26.64 27.45 -23.52
C ARG A 48 27.33 28.37 -22.49
N GLY A 49 28.59 28.10 -22.21
CA GLY A 49 29.37 28.84 -21.19
C GLY A 49 29.17 28.34 -19.76
N ALA A 50 28.27 27.39 -19.51
CA ALA A 50 28.19 26.70 -18.22
C ALA A 50 29.27 25.60 -18.15
N GLY A 51 29.98 25.55 -17.02
CA GLY A 51 31.01 24.53 -16.78
C GLY A 51 30.45 23.17 -16.34
N SER A 52 29.15 23.08 -16.04
CA SER A 52 28.51 21.86 -15.55
C SER A 52 27.11 21.65 -16.13
N PRO A 53 26.67 20.38 -16.28
CA PRO A 53 25.28 20.05 -16.59
C PRO A 53 24.33 20.50 -15.47
N GLN A 54 23.13 20.91 -15.86
CA GLN A 54 22.01 21.24 -14.98
C GLN A 54 20.86 20.30 -15.27
N ARG A 55 20.09 19.99 -14.22
CA ARG A 55 18.83 19.25 -14.33
C ARG A 55 17.67 20.22 -14.33
N ILE A 56 16.78 20.07 -15.30
CA ILE A 56 15.55 20.85 -15.42
C ILE A 56 14.39 19.88 -15.37
N ASP A 57 13.56 20.00 -14.34
CA ASP A 57 12.37 19.19 -14.13
C ASP A 57 11.13 20.07 -14.32
N LEU A 58 10.16 19.57 -15.06
CA LEU A 58 8.88 20.22 -15.29
C LEU A 58 7.76 19.20 -15.11
N VAL A 59 6.70 19.61 -14.43
CA VAL A 59 5.53 18.78 -14.17
C VAL A 59 4.28 19.58 -14.53
N GLY A 60 3.33 18.94 -15.19
CA GLY A 60 2.05 19.52 -15.56
C GLY A 60 0.89 18.59 -15.27
N TYR A 61 -0.27 19.18 -15.03
CA TYR A 61 -1.51 18.49 -14.70
C TYR A 61 -2.53 18.69 -15.82
N LYS A 62 -3.19 17.60 -16.24
CA LYS A 62 -4.15 17.57 -17.35
C LYS A 62 -3.59 18.27 -18.60
N THR A 63 -2.47 17.76 -19.09
CA THR A 63 -1.71 18.35 -20.20
C THR A 63 -1.10 17.26 -21.05
N SER A 64 -0.74 17.58 -22.30
CA SER A 64 0.05 16.70 -23.14
C SER A 64 1.54 16.80 -22.80
N LEU A 65 2.30 15.75 -23.12
CA LEU A 65 3.77 15.81 -23.07
C LEU A 65 4.33 16.85 -24.05
N TYR A 66 3.68 17.02 -25.19
CA TYR A 66 4.07 18.01 -26.21
C TYR A 66 4.01 19.42 -25.66
N ASP A 67 2.89 19.80 -25.02
CA ASP A 67 2.73 21.13 -24.44
C ASP A 67 3.84 21.39 -23.41
N LEU A 68 4.14 20.40 -22.58
CA LEU A 68 5.17 20.49 -21.56
C LEU A 68 6.57 20.67 -22.16
N VAL A 69 6.90 19.90 -23.21
CA VAL A 69 8.17 20.02 -23.93
C VAL A 69 8.27 21.36 -24.67
N SER A 70 7.18 21.85 -25.24
CA SER A 70 7.14 23.09 -26.02
C SER A 70 7.41 24.35 -25.19
N ILE A 71 7.15 24.30 -23.88
CA ILE A 71 7.42 25.42 -22.97
C ILE A 71 8.81 25.35 -22.32
N LEU A 72 9.52 24.22 -22.43
CA LEU A 72 10.89 24.11 -21.96
C LEU A 72 11.81 24.96 -22.84
N THR A 73 12.56 25.86 -22.20
CA THR A 73 13.53 26.74 -22.89
C THR A 73 14.61 25.96 -23.64
N LEU A 74 14.87 24.71 -23.23
CA LEU A 74 15.74 23.76 -23.92
C LEU A 74 15.31 23.49 -25.37
N PHE A 75 14.00 23.52 -25.64
CA PHE A 75 13.40 23.17 -26.93
C PHE A 75 12.66 24.35 -27.57
N ASN A 76 12.61 25.50 -26.90
CA ASN A 76 11.90 26.71 -27.34
C ASN A 76 12.81 27.96 -27.33
N THR A 77 14.06 27.77 -27.77
CA THR A 77 15.02 28.86 -27.99
C THR A 77 15.27 29.03 -29.48
N LYS A 78 15.54 30.27 -29.91
CA LYS A 78 15.95 30.57 -31.29
C LYS A 78 17.39 30.16 -31.59
N ASP A 79 18.21 29.99 -30.54
CA ASP A 79 19.59 29.51 -30.64
C ASP A 79 19.62 28.01 -30.29
N GLU A 80 19.47 27.16 -31.31
CA GLU A 80 19.40 25.70 -31.18
C GLU A 80 20.64 25.10 -30.50
N ASP A 81 21.78 25.79 -30.57
CA ASP A 81 23.05 25.36 -29.99
C ASP A 81 23.30 25.94 -28.59
N PHE A 82 22.35 26.67 -28.00
CA PHE A 82 22.52 27.29 -26.69
C PHE A 82 22.53 26.23 -25.57
N TYR A 83 21.72 25.18 -25.70
CA TYR A 83 21.67 24.07 -24.75
C TYR A 83 22.11 22.78 -25.43
N LYS A 84 23.08 22.11 -24.82
CA LYS A 84 23.41 20.72 -25.17
C LYS A 84 22.63 19.79 -24.26
N VAL A 85 21.48 19.29 -24.72
CA VAL A 85 20.69 18.27 -24.03
C VAL A 85 21.39 16.92 -24.14
N LYS A 86 21.61 16.25 -23.01
CA LYS A 86 22.17 14.89 -23.00
C LYS A 86 21.09 13.83 -23.11
N ALA A 87 20.09 13.93 -22.24
CA ALA A 87 18.94 13.05 -22.17
C ALA A 87 17.83 13.72 -21.37
N CYS A 88 16.60 13.47 -21.79
CA CYS A 88 15.40 13.81 -21.07
C CYS A 88 14.60 12.54 -20.83
N LYS A 89 14.17 12.35 -19.59
CA LYS A 89 13.13 11.40 -19.24
C LYS A 89 11.79 12.08 -19.36
N PHE A 90 10.81 11.40 -19.94
CA PHE A 90 9.42 11.84 -19.89
C PHE A 90 8.53 10.72 -19.35
N GLU A 91 7.65 11.06 -18.42
CA GLU A 91 6.66 10.16 -17.84
C GLU A 91 5.26 10.72 -18.11
N CYS A 92 4.39 9.89 -18.69
CA CYS A 92 2.97 10.15 -18.79
C CYS A 92 2.23 9.26 -17.80
N ARG A 93 1.33 9.84 -17.01
CA ARG A 93 0.54 9.15 -16.01
C ARG A 93 -0.94 9.42 -16.25
N GLU A 94 -1.75 8.39 -16.14
CA GLU A 94 -3.20 8.46 -16.31
C GLU A 94 -3.94 7.95 -15.08
N ILE A 95 -5.20 8.37 -14.94
CA ILE A 95 -6.11 7.80 -13.95
C ILE A 95 -6.66 6.50 -14.54
N PRO A 96 -6.44 5.34 -13.90
CA PRO A 96 -7.07 4.08 -14.26
C PRO A 96 -8.60 4.21 -14.39
N ALA A 97 -9.18 3.57 -15.40
CA ALA A 97 -10.60 3.72 -15.72
C ALA A 97 -11.53 3.41 -14.53
N ASP A 98 -11.15 2.46 -13.68
CA ASP A 98 -11.89 2.07 -12.48
C ASP A 98 -11.82 3.15 -11.38
N ILE A 99 -10.68 3.83 -11.21
CA ILE A 99 -10.55 4.98 -10.30
C ILE A 99 -11.34 6.17 -10.83
N ALA A 100 -11.27 6.42 -12.15
CA ALA A 100 -12.03 7.50 -12.78
C ALA A 100 -13.55 7.29 -12.65
N ALA A 101 -14.01 6.06 -12.87
CA ALA A 101 -15.43 5.70 -12.77
C ALA A 101 -15.95 5.84 -11.33
N THR A 102 -15.22 5.32 -10.34
CA THR A 102 -15.61 5.41 -8.92
C THR A 102 -15.58 6.84 -8.41
N SER A 103 -14.56 7.63 -8.79
CA SER A 103 -14.49 9.06 -8.47
C SER A 103 -15.68 9.84 -9.06
N LYS A 104 -16.07 9.55 -10.31
CA LYS A 104 -17.26 10.15 -10.94
C LYS A 104 -18.56 9.78 -10.21
N ALA A 105 -18.62 8.58 -9.64
CA ALA A 105 -19.73 8.16 -8.79
C ALA A 105 -19.69 8.78 -7.37
N GLY A 106 -18.69 9.60 -7.04
CA GLY A 106 -18.56 10.22 -5.73
C GLY A 106 -18.04 9.27 -4.65
N VAL A 107 -17.42 8.15 -5.03
CA VAL A 107 -16.82 7.20 -4.08
C VAL A 107 -15.35 7.54 -3.86
N GLU A 108 -14.97 7.72 -2.60
CA GLU A 108 -13.57 7.81 -2.21
C GLU A 108 -12.97 6.40 -2.12
N MET A 109 -12.02 6.12 -3.01
CA MET A 109 -11.28 4.87 -3.00
C MET A 109 -10.23 4.83 -1.89
N GLN A 110 -10.13 3.67 -1.23
CA GLN A 110 -9.01 3.39 -0.34
C GLN A 110 -7.82 2.89 -1.16
N PHE A 111 -6.70 3.59 -1.06
CA PHE A 111 -5.43 3.19 -1.66
C PHE A 111 -4.48 2.69 -0.60
N PHE A 112 -3.67 1.71 -0.95
CA PHE A 112 -2.59 1.22 -0.11
C PHE A 112 -1.26 1.60 -0.75
N GLU A 113 -0.57 2.55 -0.13
CA GLU A 113 0.66 3.13 -0.70
C GLU A 113 1.88 2.32 -0.29
N THR A 114 2.52 1.70 -1.28
CA THR A 114 3.70 0.85 -1.10
C THR A 114 4.84 1.25 -2.03
N GLU A 115 6.07 0.98 -1.60
CA GLU A 115 7.30 1.18 -2.37
C GLU A 115 7.99 -0.16 -2.65
N PRO A 116 8.80 -0.28 -3.72
CA PRO A 116 9.67 -1.42 -3.89
C PRO A 116 10.55 -1.63 -2.66
N SER A 117 10.56 -2.86 -2.14
CA SER A 117 11.39 -3.25 -1.00
C SER A 117 12.86 -3.36 -1.39
N ASN A 118 13.73 -3.30 -0.37
CA ASN A 118 15.16 -3.52 -0.57
C ASN A 118 15.46 -4.98 -0.96
N ALA A 119 16.65 -5.24 -1.48
CA ALA A 119 17.05 -6.58 -1.93
C ALA A 119 17.02 -7.62 -0.79
N ASP A 120 17.42 -7.21 0.41
CA ASP A 120 17.48 -7.97 1.66
C ASP A 120 16.13 -8.14 2.38
N SER A 121 15.13 -7.33 2.02
CA SER A 121 13.77 -7.49 2.54
C SER A 121 13.17 -8.82 2.06
N PRO A 122 12.43 -9.55 2.91
CA PRO A 122 11.69 -10.74 2.50
C PRO A 122 10.40 -10.41 1.72
N LEU A 123 10.05 -9.13 1.56
CA LEU A 123 8.89 -8.66 0.80
C LEU A 123 9.29 -8.06 -0.54
N LYS A 124 8.36 -8.05 -1.49
CA LYS A 124 8.47 -7.38 -2.80
C LYS A 124 8.28 -5.88 -2.65
N GLU A 125 7.29 -5.49 -1.85
CA GLU A 125 6.89 -4.12 -1.58
C GLU A 125 6.80 -3.88 -0.06
N THR A 126 7.12 -2.66 0.34
CA THR A 126 7.08 -2.19 1.73
C THR A 126 6.07 -1.06 1.84
N LEU A 127 5.49 -0.86 3.03
CA LEU A 127 4.57 0.26 3.23
C LEU A 127 5.30 1.58 3.01
N SER A 128 4.63 2.59 2.49
CA SER A 128 5.18 3.94 2.49
C SER A 128 5.36 4.47 3.92
N ARG A 129 6.21 5.48 4.09
CA ARG A 129 6.38 6.15 5.39
C ARG A 129 5.06 6.70 5.92
N ARG A 130 4.20 7.19 5.02
CA ARG A 130 2.89 7.74 5.37
C ARG A 130 1.92 6.65 5.86
N GLU A 131 1.89 5.50 5.18
CA GLU A 131 1.07 4.37 5.64
C GLU A 131 1.56 3.84 6.98
N LEU A 132 2.88 3.70 7.17
CA LEU A 132 3.42 3.29 8.47
C LEU A 132 3.04 4.27 9.61
N ALA A 133 3.11 5.58 9.34
CA ALA A 133 2.72 6.62 10.29
C ALA A 133 1.22 6.56 10.62
N ALA A 134 0.35 6.28 9.65
CA ALA A 134 -1.08 6.10 9.89
C ALA A 134 -1.40 4.88 10.79
N LEU A 135 -0.48 3.92 10.87
CA LEU A 135 -0.59 2.76 11.74
C LEU A 135 0.01 2.98 13.13
N GLN A 136 0.71 4.09 13.37
CA GLN A 136 1.36 4.36 14.64
C GLN A 136 0.32 4.48 15.77
N ASP A 137 0.61 3.85 16.90
CA ASP A 137 -0.21 3.94 18.12
C ASP A 137 0.54 4.73 19.19
N GLU A 138 -0.12 5.71 19.80
CA GLU A 138 0.42 6.47 20.91
C GLU A 138 0.45 5.63 22.20
N GLY A 139 1.35 5.93 23.14
CA GLY A 139 1.38 5.26 24.45
C GLY A 139 2.07 3.89 24.47
N CYS A 140 2.96 3.61 23.51
CA CYS A 140 3.68 2.33 23.38
C CYS A 140 4.34 1.83 24.69
N SER A 141 4.91 2.74 25.49
CA SER A 141 5.60 2.41 26.74
C SER A 141 4.69 1.87 27.84
N GLU A 142 3.42 2.27 27.87
CA GLU A 142 2.43 1.83 28.86
C GLU A 142 1.86 0.47 28.47
N LEU A 143 1.53 0.30 27.19
CA LEU A 143 0.99 -0.94 26.61
C LEU A 143 1.91 -2.15 26.83
N VAL A 144 3.23 -1.95 26.86
CA VAL A 144 4.20 -3.03 27.07
C VAL A 144 4.18 -3.59 28.50
N LYS A 145 3.76 -2.79 29.50
CA LYS A 145 3.76 -3.23 30.91
C LYS A 145 2.56 -4.12 31.25
N GLU A 146 1.46 -3.99 30.52
CA GLU A 146 0.17 -4.58 30.88
C GLU A 146 -0.15 -5.90 30.17
N LYS A 147 0.61 -6.26 29.13
CA LYS A 147 0.28 -7.36 28.23
C LYS A 147 1.41 -8.38 28.10
N VAL A 148 1.03 -9.61 27.78
CA VAL A 148 1.99 -10.65 27.38
C VAL A 148 2.29 -10.48 25.89
N TRP A 149 3.56 -10.28 25.57
CA TRP A 149 4.02 -10.06 24.20
C TRP A 149 4.74 -11.29 23.66
N GLY A 150 4.41 -11.70 22.44
CA GLY A 150 5.13 -12.75 21.70
C GLY A 150 6.28 -12.18 20.88
N GLU A 151 7.31 -12.96 20.63
CA GLU A 151 8.42 -12.58 19.74
C GLU A 151 8.04 -12.73 18.27
N LEU A 152 8.63 -11.89 17.40
CA LEU A 152 8.41 -11.90 15.96
C LEU A 152 9.74 -11.85 15.21
N ASP A 153 10.35 -13.03 15.01
CA ASP A 153 11.73 -13.11 14.52
C ASP A 153 11.84 -13.01 12.99
N SER A 154 11.00 -13.73 12.25
CA SER A 154 11.08 -13.81 10.79
C SER A 154 9.72 -14.04 10.14
N ILE A 155 9.63 -13.73 8.83
CA ILE A 155 8.43 -14.02 8.04
C ILE A 155 8.12 -15.51 8.12
N GLY A 156 6.90 -15.79 8.56
CA GLY A 156 6.44 -17.11 8.92
C GLY A 156 4.92 -17.17 8.97
N GLN A 157 4.41 -18.08 9.76
CA GLN A 157 2.98 -18.22 9.98
C GLN A 157 2.39 -16.98 10.67
N ASP A 158 1.25 -16.49 10.18
CA ASP A 158 0.53 -15.37 10.79
C ASP A 158 0.29 -15.64 12.29
N PRO A 159 0.88 -14.81 13.18
CA PRO A 159 0.78 -15.02 14.62
C PRO A 159 -0.60 -14.62 15.16
N CYS A 160 -1.36 -13.80 14.45
CA CYS A 160 -2.70 -13.36 14.82
C CYS A 160 -3.69 -13.63 13.67
N PRO A 161 -4.02 -14.90 13.37
CA PRO A 161 -4.77 -15.30 12.17
C PRO A 161 -6.06 -14.50 12.00
N GLY A 162 -6.10 -13.61 11.02
CA GLY A 162 -7.25 -12.76 10.72
C GLY A 162 -7.69 -11.85 11.88
N ARG A 163 -6.79 -11.49 12.80
CA ARG A 163 -7.05 -10.59 13.93
C ARG A 163 -6.19 -9.34 13.84
N ASN A 164 -6.69 -8.27 14.42
CA ASN A 164 -5.89 -7.08 14.66
C ASN A 164 -4.81 -7.36 15.73
N GLY A 165 -3.80 -6.49 15.77
CA GLY A 165 -2.81 -6.51 16.83
C GLY A 165 -1.97 -5.25 16.88
N LEU A 166 -1.00 -5.27 17.78
CA LEU A 166 0.02 -4.24 17.92
C LEU A 166 1.40 -4.89 17.81
N LEU A 167 2.25 -4.30 16.98
CA LEU A 167 3.66 -4.59 16.84
C LEU A 167 4.45 -3.51 17.58
N CYS A 168 5.33 -3.92 18.48
CA CYS A 168 6.26 -3.03 19.17
C CYS A 168 7.69 -3.40 18.77
N CYS A 169 8.46 -2.47 18.23
CA CYS A 169 9.89 -2.69 17.93
C CYS A 169 10.74 -1.69 18.71
N TRP A 170 11.93 -2.13 19.11
CA TRP A 170 12.95 -1.26 19.69
C TRP A 170 13.81 -0.67 18.59
N TYR A 171 14.28 0.56 18.74
CA TYR A 171 15.23 1.17 17.82
C TYR A 171 16.16 2.12 18.56
N ALA A 172 17.35 2.36 18.01
CA ALA A 172 18.30 3.32 18.55
C ALA A 172 17.91 4.73 18.08
N ALA A 173 17.36 5.55 18.97
CA ALA A 173 16.92 6.91 18.63
C ALA A 173 18.06 7.93 18.60
N ALA A 174 19.05 7.73 19.48
CA ALA A 174 20.22 8.58 19.60
C ALA A 174 21.36 7.81 20.27
N SER A 175 22.56 8.38 20.29
CA SER A 175 23.68 7.88 21.10
C SER A 175 24.03 8.89 22.19
N ARG A 176 24.27 8.43 23.41
CA ARG A 176 24.82 9.25 24.51
C ARG A 176 26.17 8.70 24.94
N PHE A 177 27.04 9.57 25.44
CA PHE A 177 28.24 9.10 26.12
C PHE A 177 27.86 8.41 27.43
N CYS A 178 28.43 7.24 27.64
CA CYS A 178 28.27 6.41 28.83
C CYS A 178 29.64 5.90 29.27
N LEU A 179 29.77 5.60 30.56
CA LEU A 179 30.94 4.92 31.08
C LEU A 179 30.65 3.41 31.06
N ASP A 180 31.36 2.66 30.22
CA ASP A 180 31.37 1.20 30.29
C ASP A 180 32.61 0.78 31.08
N GLY A 181 32.40 0.49 32.37
CA GLY A 181 33.48 0.37 33.34
C GLY A 181 34.21 1.70 33.59
N ILE A 182 35.31 1.94 32.87
CA ILE A 182 36.20 3.12 33.03
C ILE A 182 36.45 3.86 31.70
N GLU A 183 35.98 3.34 30.57
CA GLU A 183 36.15 3.98 29.25
C GLU A 183 34.90 4.77 28.86
N LEU A 184 35.11 5.94 28.23
CA LEU A 184 34.03 6.70 27.59
C LEU A 184 33.61 5.97 26.32
N ALA A 185 32.41 5.40 26.33
CA ALA A 185 31.78 4.76 25.18
C ALA A 185 30.55 5.55 24.72
N THR A 186 30.09 5.27 23.50
CA THR A 186 28.78 5.73 23.02
C THR A 186 27.76 4.61 23.22
N CYS A 187 26.75 4.86 24.05
CA CYS A 187 25.63 3.94 24.27
C CYS A 187 24.40 4.42 23.49
N PRO A 188 23.73 3.53 22.74
CA PRO A 188 22.45 3.85 22.15
C PRO A 188 21.38 4.14 23.22
N ILE A 189 20.59 5.18 22.98
CA ILE A 189 19.33 5.44 23.66
C ILE A 189 18.27 4.68 22.87
N TRP A 190 17.78 3.59 23.48
CA TRP A 190 16.75 2.75 22.89
C TRP A 190 15.37 3.34 23.16
N GLU A 191 14.60 3.53 22.09
CA GLU A 191 13.20 3.91 22.13
C GLU A 191 12.33 2.80 21.53
N ARG A 192 11.00 2.97 21.64
CA ARG A 192 10.03 2.00 21.15
C ARG A 192 9.08 2.68 20.18
N THR A 193 8.74 1.96 19.12
CA THR A 193 7.63 2.31 18.24
C THR A 193 6.57 1.23 18.28
N CYS A 194 5.30 1.65 18.28
CA CYS A 194 4.15 0.74 18.24
C CYS A 194 3.31 1.02 17.01
N HIS A 195 2.95 -0.04 16.28
CA HIS A 195 2.14 0.05 15.08
C HIS A 195 1.03 -0.99 15.07
N ARG A 196 -0.16 -0.59 14.62
CA ARG A 196 -1.32 -1.44 14.43
C ARG A 196 -1.18 -2.28 13.17
N PHE A 197 -1.56 -3.55 13.26
CA PHE A 197 -1.66 -4.45 12.10
C PHE A 197 -2.98 -5.20 12.11
N GLY A 198 -3.31 -5.87 11.01
CA GLY A 198 -4.46 -6.76 10.89
C GLY A 198 -5.27 -6.58 9.61
N PRO A 199 -6.46 -7.19 9.54
CA PRO A 199 -7.20 -7.31 8.28
C PRO A 199 -7.49 -5.99 7.56
N LYS A 200 -7.74 -4.91 8.31
CA LYS A 200 -8.04 -3.60 7.71
C LYS A 200 -6.81 -2.85 7.19
N SER A 201 -5.62 -3.14 7.71
CA SER A 201 -4.37 -2.45 7.39
C SER A 201 -3.41 -3.40 6.66
N ALA A 202 -2.15 -3.49 7.06
CA ALA A 202 -1.24 -4.51 6.60
C ALA A 202 -1.17 -5.64 7.64
N ASP A 203 -0.74 -6.82 7.20
CA ASP A 203 -0.34 -7.83 8.17
C ASP A 203 0.93 -7.43 8.94
N VAL A 204 1.23 -8.21 9.97
CA VAL A 204 2.30 -7.89 10.90
C VAL A 204 3.69 -7.82 10.25
N TYR A 205 3.94 -8.61 9.21
CA TYR A 205 5.25 -8.69 8.57
C TYR A 205 5.48 -7.52 7.62
N ALA A 206 4.44 -7.05 6.92
CA ALA A 206 4.49 -5.83 6.14
C ALA A 206 4.75 -4.60 7.02
N VAL A 207 4.12 -4.55 8.20
CA VAL A 207 4.40 -3.50 9.19
C VAL A 207 5.84 -3.60 9.73
N GLN A 208 6.31 -4.79 10.08
CA GLN A 208 7.68 -4.99 10.57
C GLN A 208 8.73 -4.56 9.54
N ASP A 209 8.56 -4.94 8.28
CA ASP A 209 9.47 -4.56 7.20
C ASP A 209 9.54 -3.04 7.02
N ALA A 210 8.38 -2.36 7.03
CA ALA A 210 8.32 -0.91 6.94
C ALA A 210 9.00 -0.23 8.15
N VAL A 211 8.80 -0.74 9.37
CA VAL A 211 9.50 -0.24 10.56
C VAL A 211 11.01 -0.35 10.40
N LYS A 212 11.52 -1.52 9.99
CA LYS A 212 12.96 -1.74 9.78
C LYS A 212 13.53 -0.83 8.68
N ARG A 213 12.74 -0.52 7.65
CA ARG A 213 13.14 0.39 6.58
C ARG A 213 13.28 1.84 7.03
N TYR A 214 12.32 2.34 7.82
CA TYR A 214 12.25 3.77 8.17
C TYR A 214 12.84 4.11 9.55
N SER A 215 13.09 3.10 10.38
CA SER A 215 13.84 3.17 11.63
C SER A 215 15.03 2.21 11.54
N PRO A 216 16.17 2.68 10.98
CA PRO A 216 17.41 1.92 10.98
C PRO A 216 17.74 1.50 12.43
N ASP A 217 18.26 0.30 12.62
CA ASP A 217 18.47 -0.33 13.94
C ASP A 217 17.22 -0.85 14.65
N ALA A 218 16.06 -0.88 13.98
CA ALA A 218 14.89 -1.52 14.56
C ALA A 218 15.10 -3.03 14.76
N SER A 219 15.03 -3.46 16.02
CA SER A 219 15.21 -4.85 16.46
C SER A 219 14.16 -5.24 17.51
N ASP A 220 14.23 -6.48 17.98
CA ASP A 220 13.43 -7.01 19.10
C ASP A 220 11.94 -6.71 18.98
N CYS A 221 11.41 -6.91 17.77
CA CYS A 221 10.00 -6.70 17.48
C CYS A 221 9.15 -7.75 18.20
N LYS A 222 8.16 -7.27 18.95
CA LYS A 222 7.22 -8.08 19.71
C LYS A 222 5.79 -7.76 19.34
N ILE A 223 4.90 -8.71 19.53
CA ILE A 223 3.51 -8.61 19.09
C ILE A 223 2.53 -8.92 20.21
N VAL A 224 1.34 -8.33 20.10
CA VAL A 224 0.18 -8.73 20.88
C VAL A 224 -1.05 -8.77 19.97
N CYS A 225 -1.77 -9.89 20.00
CA CYS A 225 -3.01 -10.05 19.25
C CYS A 225 -4.19 -9.44 20.01
N GLY A 226 -5.08 -8.77 19.30
CA GLY A 226 -6.37 -8.33 19.84
C GLY A 226 -7.39 -9.48 19.93
N SER A 227 -8.51 -9.19 20.57
CA SER A 227 -9.67 -10.08 20.58
C SER A 227 -10.40 -10.03 19.23
N ALA A 228 -11.16 -11.08 18.92
CA ALA A 228 -12.04 -11.10 17.75
C ALA A 228 -13.04 -9.94 17.76
N GLU A 229 -13.60 -9.62 18.94
CA GLU A 229 -14.48 -8.48 19.15
C GLU A 229 -13.80 -7.15 18.82
N SER A 230 -12.57 -6.92 19.30
CA SER A 230 -11.83 -5.69 18.99
C SER A 230 -11.49 -5.56 17.50
N THR A 231 -11.29 -6.69 16.81
CA THR A 231 -11.12 -6.73 15.35
C THR A 231 -12.42 -6.34 14.66
N SER A 232 -13.54 -6.94 15.06
CA SER A 232 -14.88 -6.66 14.55
C SER A 232 -15.26 -5.19 14.70
N ASN A 233 -15.11 -4.63 15.90
CA ASN A 233 -15.45 -3.23 16.19
C ASN A 233 -14.63 -2.26 15.32
N ARG A 234 -13.33 -2.54 15.11
CA ARG A 234 -12.48 -1.74 14.21
C ARG A 234 -12.89 -1.84 12.75
N LEU A 235 -13.37 -3.00 12.30
CA LEU A 235 -13.90 -3.15 10.93
C LEU A 235 -15.20 -2.37 10.76
N TRP A 236 -16.08 -2.40 11.76
CA TRP A 236 -17.29 -1.58 11.78
C TRP A 236 -16.99 -0.07 11.76
N GLU A 237 -16.00 0.39 12.53
CA GLU A 237 -15.53 1.77 12.48
C GLU A 237 -15.08 2.17 11.07
N GLU A 238 -14.29 1.32 10.42
CA GLU A 238 -13.77 1.56 9.08
C GLU A 238 -14.91 1.58 8.03
N ALA A 239 -15.82 0.61 8.09
CA ALA A 239 -17.02 0.56 7.27
C ALA A 239 -17.83 1.86 7.39
N ARG A 240 -18.01 2.40 8.60
CA ARG A 240 -18.73 3.67 8.80
C ARG A 240 -18.02 4.85 8.14
N THR A 241 -16.69 4.86 8.10
CA THR A 241 -15.93 5.94 7.47
C THR A 241 -16.08 5.89 5.95
N TYR A 242 -15.84 4.73 5.33
CA TYR A 242 -15.76 4.62 3.88
C TYR A 242 -17.09 4.33 3.17
N LEU A 243 -18.01 3.61 3.83
CA LEU A 243 -19.28 3.21 3.20
C LEU A 243 -20.37 4.26 3.36
N ARG A 244 -20.31 5.10 4.41
CA ARG A 244 -21.38 6.07 4.74
C ARG A 244 -21.78 6.99 3.58
N HIS A 245 -20.84 7.30 2.69
CA HIS A 245 -21.04 8.19 1.55
C HIS A 245 -21.07 7.46 0.21
N ALA A 246 -20.92 6.14 0.21
CA ALA A 246 -20.96 5.37 -1.02
C ALA A 246 -22.40 5.36 -1.56
N PRO A 247 -22.66 5.73 -2.84
CA PRO A 247 -24.00 5.78 -3.43
C PRO A 247 -24.75 4.46 -3.23
N GLY A 248 -26.05 4.46 -2.92
CA GLY A 248 -26.77 3.20 -2.67
C GLY A 248 -26.36 2.47 -1.37
N TYR A 249 -25.56 3.09 -0.51
CA TYR A 249 -25.38 2.57 0.85
C TYR A 249 -26.55 2.99 1.74
N GLU A 250 -27.50 2.09 1.93
CA GLU A 250 -28.40 2.20 3.07
C GLU A 250 -27.63 1.78 4.33
N ARG A 251 -27.69 2.59 5.39
CA ARG A 251 -26.98 2.30 6.64
C ARG A 251 -27.33 0.88 7.08
N LEU A 252 -26.30 0.04 7.17
CA LEU A 252 -26.39 -1.40 7.44
C LEU A 252 -27.17 -1.75 8.73
N TRP A 253 -27.34 -0.79 9.65
CA TRP A 253 -27.95 -1.02 10.96
C TRP A 253 -28.65 0.24 11.51
N PRO A 254 -29.63 0.09 12.43
CA PRO A 254 -30.10 1.17 13.28
C PRO A 254 -28.89 1.84 13.95
N SER A 255 -29.04 3.11 14.35
CA SER A 255 -27.90 3.86 14.87
C SER A 255 -27.19 3.06 15.97
N TYR A 256 -25.85 3.05 15.97
CA TYR A 256 -24.98 2.34 16.92
C TYR A 256 -25.37 2.51 18.41
N ASN A 257 -26.20 3.51 18.70
CA ASN A 257 -26.75 3.82 20.01
C ASN A 257 -27.95 2.93 20.42
N GLU A 258 -28.47 2.10 19.52
CA GLU A 258 -29.70 1.31 19.73
C GLU A 258 -29.44 -0.17 20.04
N LEU A 259 -28.20 -0.65 19.94
CA LEU A 259 -27.81 -2.02 20.27
C LEU A 259 -26.79 -2.04 21.39
N SER A 260 -27.00 -2.97 22.34
CA SER A 260 -26.06 -3.21 23.43
C SER A 260 -24.77 -3.88 22.95
N GLU A 261 -24.83 -4.68 21.87
CA GLU A 261 -23.68 -5.40 21.30
C GLU A 261 -23.80 -5.46 19.77
N LEU A 262 -22.69 -5.25 19.06
CA LEU A 262 -22.64 -5.39 17.60
C LEU A 262 -22.45 -6.85 17.20
N PRO A 263 -23.08 -7.31 16.10
CA PRO A 263 -22.72 -8.60 15.52
C PRO A 263 -21.27 -8.60 15.05
N HIS A 264 -20.69 -9.80 15.00
CA HIS A 264 -19.37 -9.98 14.43
C HIS A 264 -19.38 -9.59 12.94
N PHE A 265 -18.46 -8.69 12.54
CA PHE A 265 -18.47 -8.05 11.22
C PHE A 265 -18.56 -9.06 10.07
N ARG A 266 -17.79 -10.16 10.14
CA ARG A 266 -17.76 -11.20 9.10
C ARG A 266 -19.12 -11.89 8.91
N ASP A 267 -19.84 -12.11 9.99
CA ASP A 267 -21.12 -12.80 9.96
C ASP A 267 -22.19 -11.84 9.43
N ALA A 268 -22.11 -10.57 9.84
CA ALA A 268 -23.01 -9.55 9.34
C ALA A 268 -22.87 -9.32 7.83
N ILE A 269 -21.66 -9.16 7.29
CA ILE A 269 -21.48 -8.92 5.85
C ILE A 269 -21.97 -10.10 5.02
N THR A 270 -21.76 -11.34 5.46
CA THR A 270 -22.15 -12.54 4.69
C THR A 270 -23.65 -12.78 4.71
N VAL A 271 -24.31 -12.52 5.83
CA VAL A 271 -25.77 -12.73 5.99
C VAL A 271 -26.57 -11.58 5.40
N GLN A 272 -26.17 -10.34 5.66
CA GLN A 272 -26.97 -9.16 5.29
C GLN A 272 -26.68 -8.70 3.86
N HIS A 273 -25.47 -8.95 3.37
CA HIS A 273 -25.01 -8.52 2.07
C HIS A 273 -24.26 -9.66 1.39
N PRO A 274 -24.91 -10.81 1.14
CA PRO A 274 -24.26 -11.91 0.46
C PRO A 274 -23.69 -11.42 -0.87
N THR A 275 -22.54 -11.94 -1.28
CA THR A 275 -22.00 -11.68 -2.63
C THR A 275 -22.12 -12.93 -3.48
N GLN A 276 -22.54 -12.75 -4.73
CA GLN A 276 -22.45 -13.79 -5.76
C GLN A 276 -21.08 -13.76 -6.47
N LYS A 277 -20.29 -12.70 -6.27
CA LYS A 277 -18.98 -12.46 -6.89
C LYS A 277 -17.87 -13.03 -6.01
N ARG A 278 -17.83 -14.36 -5.94
CA ARG A 278 -16.87 -15.14 -5.17
C ARG A 278 -15.94 -15.88 -6.12
N ASP A 279 -14.65 -15.57 -6.05
CA ASP A 279 -13.62 -16.28 -6.80
C ASP A 279 -12.79 -17.11 -5.81
N VAL A 280 -12.73 -18.43 -6.06
CA VAL A 280 -11.86 -19.35 -5.31
C VAL A 280 -10.69 -19.71 -6.21
N LEU A 281 -9.49 -19.40 -5.76
CA LEU A 281 -8.25 -19.79 -6.43
C LEU A 281 -7.59 -20.92 -5.64
N ASP A 282 -7.55 -22.10 -6.24
CA ASP A 282 -6.72 -23.20 -5.77
C ASP A 282 -5.28 -22.91 -6.13
N CYS A 283 -4.43 -22.74 -5.11
CA CYS A 283 -3.08 -22.26 -5.27
C CYS A 283 -2.12 -23.46 -5.38
N ASP A 284 -1.69 -23.75 -6.61
CA ASP A 284 -0.40 -24.40 -6.84
C ASP A 284 0.69 -23.37 -6.46
N PRO A 285 1.81 -23.74 -5.80
CA PRO A 285 2.92 -22.86 -5.40
C PRO A 285 3.22 -21.65 -6.29
N ASP A 286 3.08 -21.77 -7.62
CA ASP A 286 3.43 -20.72 -8.58
C ASP A 286 2.22 -19.98 -9.22
N ASN A 287 0.97 -20.36 -8.90
CA ASN A 287 -0.21 -19.89 -9.65
C ASN A 287 -1.25 -19.09 -8.83
N CYS A 288 -0.87 -18.63 -7.64
CA CYS A 288 -1.78 -17.91 -6.75
C CYS A 288 -1.80 -16.39 -7.06
N THR A 289 -2.01 -16.00 -8.32
CA THR A 289 -2.08 -14.58 -8.72
C THR A 289 -3.50 -14.18 -9.06
N HIS A 290 -3.98 -13.09 -8.46
CA HIS A 290 -5.31 -12.54 -8.74
C HIS A 290 -5.19 -11.17 -9.38
N THR A 291 -5.58 -11.08 -10.66
CA THR A 291 -5.43 -9.88 -11.49
C THR A 291 -6.70 -9.05 -11.62
N SER A 292 -7.77 -9.43 -10.91
CA SER A 292 -9.05 -8.73 -10.99
C SER A 292 -8.94 -7.29 -10.53
N ASN A 293 -9.35 -6.37 -11.40
CA ASN A 293 -9.46 -4.95 -11.12
C ASN A 293 -10.84 -4.56 -10.56
N ARG A 294 -11.70 -5.54 -10.22
CA ARG A 294 -13.01 -5.27 -9.62
C ARG A 294 -12.83 -4.40 -8.38
N VAL A 295 -13.56 -3.29 -8.36
CA VAL A 295 -13.60 -2.39 -7.20
C VAL A 295 -14.82 -2.74 -6.38
N CYS A 296 -14.62 -2.99 -5.09
CA CYS A 296 -15.65 -3.45 -4.19
C CYS A 296 -15.84 -2.44 -3.08
N ARG A 297 -17.07 -2.28 -2.59
CA ARG A 297 -17.33 -1.57 -1.34
C ARG A 297 -16.62 -2.25 -0.18
N ILE A 298 -16.66 -3.58 -0.14
CA ILE A 298 -15.84 -4.38 0.76
C ILE A 298 -15.13 -5.45 -0.06
N ALA A 299 -13.82 -5.32 -0.18
CA ALA A 299 -12.93 -6.30 -0.80
C ALA A 299 -12.37 -7.19 0.31
N ARG A 300 -12.78 -8.46 0.35
CA ARG A 300 -12.29 -9.44 1.33
C ARG A 300 -11.45 -10.49 0.62
N VAL A 301 -10.27 -10.75 1.15
CA VAL A 301 -9.37 -11.79 0.66
C VAL A 301 -8.90 -12.63 1.83
N SER A 302 -9.11 -13.94 1.77
CA SER A 302 -8.67 -14.87 2.81
C SER A 302 -7.89 -16.01 2.19
N CYS A 303 -6.71 -16.31 2.73
CA CYS A 303 -5.81 -17.29 2.17
C CYS A 303 -5.37 -18.30 3.23
N GLU A 304 -5.39 -19.58 2.86
CA GLU A 304 -4.83 -20.66 3.65
C GLU A 304 -3.34 -20.80 3.34
N ILE A 305 -2.53 -20.69 4.38
CA ILE A 305 -1.07 -20.78 4.34
C ILE A 305 -0.62 -22.05 5.07
N GLU A 306 0.24 -22.82 4.42
CA GLU A 306 0.96 -23.94 5.02
C GLU A 306 2.44 -23.60 5.19
N GLN A 307 2.98 -23.88 6.37
CA GLN A 307 4.39 -23.74 6.67
C GLN A 307 5.04 -25.13 6.77
N SER A 308 6.24 -25.29 6.18
CA SER A 308 7.01 -26.53 6.26
C SER A 308 7.17 -27.00 7.71
N GLY A 309 6.71 -28.22 8.00
CA GLY A 309 6.76 -28.81 9.34
C GLY A 309 5.51 -28.57 10.22
N SER A 310 4.58 -27.70 9.80
CA SER A 310 3.24 -27.62 10.41
C SER A 310 2.29 -28.64 9.80
N LYS A 311 1.47 -29.30 10.63
CA LYS A 311 0.39 -30.18 10.16
C LYS A 311 -0.90 -29.42 9.79
N TYR A 312 -1.01 -28.16 10.20
CA TYR A 312 -2.22 -27.37 10.04
C TYR A 312 -1.94 -26.12 9.21
N GLY A 313 -2.76 -25.91 8.18
CA GLY A 313 -2.86 -24.63 7.49
C GLY A 313 -3.46 -23.58 8.43
N ARG A 314 -3.08 -22.32 8.24
CA ARG A 314 -3.70 -21.18 8.92
C ARG A 314 -4.20 -20.18 7.91
N TRP A 315 -5.29 -19.53 8.29
CA TRP A 315 -5.91 -18.50 7.47
C TRP A 315 -5.36 -17.14 7.83
N THR A 316 -4.95 -16.39 6.82
CA THR A 316 -4.80 -14.95 6.91
C THR A 316 -5.98 -14.27 6.21
N GLU A 317 -6.20 -13.00 6.52
CA GLU A 317 -7.30 -12.23 5.94
C GLU A 317 -6.93 -10.76 5.78
N ALA A 318 -7.32 -10.19 4.64
CA ALA A 318 -7.36 -8.76 4.38
C ALA A 318 -8.79 -8.34 4.02
N ILE A 319 -9.24 -7.22 4.58
CA ILE A 319 -10.54 -6.60 4.31
C ILE A 319 -10.30 -5.11 4.03
N LYS A 320 -10.68 -4.64 2.86
CA LYS A 320 -10.54 -3.25 2.43
C LYS A 320 -11.88 -2.66 2.01
N PHE A 321 -12.00 -1.34 2.13
CA PHE A 321 -13.24 -0.63 1.83
C PHE A 321 -13.06 0.27 0.60
N ASN A 322 -14.03 0.27 -0.32
CA ASN A 322 -13.94 0.98 -1.61
C ASN A 322 -12.58 0.74 -2.31
N ALA A 323 -12.21 -0.53 -2.45
CA ALA A 323 -10.89 -0.94 -2.86
C ALA A 323 -10.95 -2.07 -3.88
N ARG A 324 -9.87 -2.26 -4.62
CA ARG A 324 -9.74 -3.42 -5.52
C ARG A 324 -9.45 -4.68 -4.72
N LEU A 325 -9.95 -5.82 -5.18
CA LEU A 325 -9.58 -7.13 -4.63
C LEU A 325 -8.07 -7.38 -4.69
N ARG A 326 -7.41 -7.00 -5.80
CA ARG A 326 -5.95 -7.14 -5.93
C ARG A 326 -5.20 -6.29 -4.90
N ASP A 327 -5.70 -5.10 -4.57
CA ASP A 327 -5.03 -4.19 -3.65
C ASP A 327 -5.16 -4.74 -2.20
N ALA A 328 -6.31 -5.34 -1.87
CA ALA A 328 -6.50 -6.07 -0.62
C ALA A 328 -5.59 -7.32 -0.51
N TYR A 329 -5.40 -8.06 -1.62
CA TYR A 329 -4.51 -9.21 -1.65
C TYR A 329 -3.05 -8.82 -1.42
N ARG A 330 -2.60 -7.73 -2.05
CA ARG A 330 -1.21 -7.24 -1.96
C ARG A 330 -0.82 -6.75 -0.56
N THR A 331 -1.77 -6.51 0.35
CA THR A 331 -1.43 -6.17 1.74
C THR A 331 -1.01 -7.38 2.58
N GLN A 332 -1.05 -8.58 2.01
CA GLN A 332 -0.65 -9.83 2.66
C GLN A 332 0.79 -10.21 2.29
N SER A 333 1.60 -10.46 3.31
CA SER A 333 2.98 -10.96 3.31
C SER A 333 3.02 -12.48 3.12
N ILE A 334 2.26 -12.96 2.14
CA ILE A 334 2.24 -14.36 1.73
C ILE A 334 2.85 -14.51 0.34
N PRO A 335 3.32 -15.72 -0.04
CA PRO A 335 3.79 -15.99 -1.40
C PRO A 335 2.80 -15.51 -2.46
N ASN A 336 3.28 -15.14 -3.65
CA ASN A 336 2.49 -14.62 -4.78
C ASN A 336 1.75 -13.28 -4.56
N ALA A 337 1.38 -12.92 -3.33
CA ALA A 337 1.04 -11.56 -2.94
C ALA A 337 2.33 -10.75 -2.78
N ASN A 338 2.68 -10.36 -1.54
CA ASN A 338 3.80 -9.47 -1.28
C ASN A 338 5.08 -10.16 -0.78
N ALA A 339 5.05 -11.43 -0.34
CA ALA A 339 6.29 -12.10 0.04
C ALA A 339 7.12 -12.46 -1.20
N LYS A 340 8.44 -12.28 -1.13
CA LYS A 340 9.38 -12.91 -2.06
C LYS A 340 9.38 -14.42 -1.83
N ASP A 341 9.72 -15.18 -2.87
CA ASP A 341 9.68 -16.64 -2.83
C ASP A 341 10.41 -17.20 -1.60
N ASN A 342 9.63 -17.86 -0.74
CA ASN A 342 10.11 -18.50 0.47
C ASN A 342 9.69 -19.96 0.44
N LYS A 343 10.66 -20.86 0.26
CA LYS A 343 10.43 -22.31 0.13
C LYS A 343 9.69 -22.95 1.33
N ASN A 344 9.64 -22.23 2.46
CA ASN A 344 9.04 -22.71 3.70
C ASN A 344 7.58 -22.33 3.89
N ILE A 345 7.02 -21.49 3.03
CA ILE A 345 5.63 -21.02 3.12
C ILE A 345 4.96 -21.26 1.76
N ARG A 346 3.79 -21.88 1.77
CA ARG A 346 3.00 -22.13 0.55
C ARG A 346 1.56 -21.71 0.78
N ASN A 347 0.96 -21.09 -0.23
CA ASN A 347 -0.49 -20.87 -0.25
C ASN A 347 -1.15 -22.14 -0.77
N LYS A 348 -2.20 -22.60 -0.09
CA LYS A 348 -3.03 -23.72 -0.56
C LYS A 348 -4.22 -23.24 -1.36
N GLN A 349 -4.90 -22.24 -0.83
CA GLN A 349 -6.12 -21.72 -1.40
C GLN A 349 -6.29 -20.26 -1.01
N CYS A 350 -6.76 -19.45 -1.92
CA CYS A 350 -7.16 -18.08 -1.65
C CYS A 350 -8.59 -17.85 -2.12
N LEU A 351 -9.36 -17.21 -1.26
CA LEU A 351 -10.75 -16.86 -1.47
C LEU A 351 -10.86 -15.34 -1.61
N PHE A 352 -11.45 -14.88 -2.71
CA PHE A 352 -11.67 -13.48 -3.04
C PHE A 352 -13.16 -13.19 -3.10
N GLU A 353 -13.62 -12.21 -2.34
CA GLU A 353 -15.03 -11.88 -2.19
C GLU A 353 -15.23 -10.38 -2.37
N CYS A 354 -16.02 -10.02 -3.38
CA CYS A 354 -16.38 -8.63 -3.67
C CYS A 354 -17.79 -8.34 -3.19
N TYR A 355 -17.95 -7.63 -2.08
CA TYR A 355 -19.26 -7.23 -1.59
C TYR A 355 -19.60 -5.84 -2.09
N GLY A 356 -20.70 -5.74 -2.86
CA GLY A 356 -21.14 -4.50 -3.51
C GLY A 356 -20.11 -4.02 -4.53
N GLU A 357 -20.16 -4.57 -5.74
CA GLU A 357 -19.30 -4.13 -6.84
C GLU A 357 -19.58 -2.66 -7.18
N LEU A 358 -18.52 -1.89 -7.39
CA LEU A 358 -18.56 -0.48 -7.80
C LEU A 358 -18.01 -0.31 -9.22
N TRP A 359 -17.29 -1.31 -9.73
CA TRP A 359 -16.71 -1.34 -11.07
C TRP A 359 -16.27 -2.79 -11.41
N PRO A 360 -16.42 -3.27 -12.66
CA PRO A 360 -16.87 -2.52 -13.85
C PRO A 360 -18.38 -2.33 -13.94
N GLU A 361 -19.16 -3.25 -13.38
CA GLU A 361 -20.61 -3.22 -13.38
C GLU A 361 -21.07 -3.00 -11.93
N PRO A 362 -21.44 -1.77 -11.54
CA PRO A 362 -21.85 -1.49 -10.18
C PRO A 362 -23.11 -2.28 -9.81
N ASP A 363 -23.08 -2.95 -8.66
CA ASP A 363 -24.24 -3.63 -8.11
C ASP A 363 -25.24 -2.60 -7.54
N GLU A 364 -26.53 -2.89 -7.68
CA GLU A 364 -27.55 -2.29 -6.82
C GLU A 364 -27.43 -2.93 -5.43
N TRP A 365 -27.14 -2.11 -4.42
CA TRP A 365 -26.91 -2.58 -3.05
C TRP A 365 -28.02 -2.07 -2.14
N PRO A 366 -28.67 -2.91 -1.30
CA PRO A 366 -28.48 -4.36 -1.13
C PRO A 366 -28.82 -5.17 -2.39
N LEU A 367 -28.15 -6.31 -2.62
CA LEU A 367 -28.46 -7.20 -3.75
C LEU A 367 -29.88 -7.76 -3.56
N GLU A 368 -30.75 -7.58 -4.56
CA GLU A 368 -32.12 -8.14 -4.57
C GLU A 368 -32.14 -9.68 -4.61
#